data_AF-A0A843V5E8-F1
#
_entry.id   AF-A0A843V5E8-F1
#
_cell.length_a   1.000
_cell.length_b   1.000
_cell.length_c   1.000
_cell.angle_alpha   90.00
_cell.angle_beta   90.00
_cell.angle_gamma   90.00
#
_symmetry.space_group_name_H-M   'P 1'
#
loop_
_entity.id
_entity.type
_entity.pdbx_description
1 polymer ?
#
loop_
_entity_poly.entity_id
_entity_poly.type
_entity_poly.pdbx_seq_one_letter_code
_entity_poly.pdbx_strand_id
1 'polypeptide(L)'
;MHVGTNHWALLVINIKEKEFHVYDSLRNKDRPDIPQYVEIQRTYIKGRDIDLGNWSLRYLDLCPQQGSGDDCIIFTCKYMECLARRTLKVSPSVRMTCQPCEQGSPSTPSKRTSMHKNVQR
;
A
#
# COMPACT_ATOMS: atom_id res chain seq x y z
N MET A 1 -3.07 7.61 -6.87
CA MET A 1 -2.75 7.76 -8.29
C MET A 1 -3.56 6.75 -9.06
N HIS A 2 -4.26 7.18 -10.10
CA HIS A 2 -4.88 6.26 -11.03
C HIS A 2 -3.85 5.95 -12.13
N VAL A 3 -3.41 4.69 -12.20
CA VAL A 3 -2.28 4.28 -13.04
C VAL A 3 -2.80 3.36 -14.15
N GLY A 4 -2.70 3.79 -15.41
CA GLY A 4 -3.27 3.06 -16.55
C GLY A 4 -4.80 3.18 -16.61
N THR A 5 -5.51 2.07 -16.85
CA THR A 5 -6.96 2.07 -17.07
C THR A 5 -7.79 1.73 -15.84
N ASN A 6 -7.36 0.78 -15.00
CA ASN A 6 -8.18 0.21 -13.91
C ASN A 6 -7.39 -0.07 -12.62
N HIS A 7 -6.31 0.66 -12.35
CA HIS A 7 -5.46 0.40 -11.18
C HIS A 7 -5.19 1.64 -10.34
N TRP A 8 -5.17 1.47 -9.02
CA TRP A 8 -4.87 2.50 -8.06
C TRP A 8 -3.61 2.15 -7.27
N ALA A 9 -2.67 3.09 -7.24
CA ALA A 9 -1.47 3.03 -6.42
C ALA A 9 -1.35 4.30 -5.56
N LEU A 10 -0.64 4.21 -4.44
CA LEU A 10 -0.42 5.33 -3.53
C LEU A 10 1.02 5.84 -3.66
N LEU A 11 1.16 7.14 -3.90
CA LEU A 11 2.43 7.86 -3.79
C LEU A 11 2.44 8.67 -2.50
N VAL A 12 3.43 8.42 -1.66
CA VAL A 12 3.65 9.10 -0.39
C VAL A 12 4.93 9.91 -0.48
N ILE A 13 4.85 11.17 -0.09
CA ILE A 13 6.01 12.06 0.02
C ILE A 13 6.46 12.05 1.47
N ASN A 14 7.55 11.34 1.76
CA ASN A 14 8.13 11.27 3.09
C ASN A 14 9.18 12.38 3.26
N ILE A 15 8.75 13.49 3.86
CA ILE A 15 9.59 14.67 4.05
C ILE A 15 10.77 14.41 4.99
N LYS A 16 10.56 13.59 6.02
CA LYS A 16 11.58 13.30 7.04
C LYS A 16 12.76 12.54 6.45
N GLU A 17 12.47 11.51 5.66
CA GLU A 17 13.50 10.65 5.05
C GLU A 17 13.97 11.18 3.69
N LYS A 18 13.31 12.22 3.15
CA LYS A 18 13.56 12.77 1.81
C LYS A 18 13.35 11.74 0.71
N GLU A 19 12.21 11.06 0.74
CA GLU A 19 11.89 9.98 -0.20
C GLU A 19 10.45 10.05 -0.73
N PHE A 20 10.27 9.55 -1.94
CA PHE A 20 8.98 9.22 -2.51
C PHE A 20 8.75 7.71 -2.34
N HIS A 21 7.66 7.31 -1.69
CA HIS A 21 7.30 5.91 -1.49
C HIS A 21 6.10 5.54 -2.35
N VAL A 22 6.22 4.46 -3.10
CA VAL A 22 5.15 3.90 -3.90
C VAL A 22 4.63 2.65 -3.22
N TYR A 23 3.34 2.65 -2.88
CA TYR A 23 2.63 1.47 -2.40
C TYR A 23 1.73 0.98 -3.52
N ASP A 24 1.98 -0.25 -3.94
CA ASP A 24 1.27 -0.90 -5.04
C ASP A 24 0.94 -2.35 -4.66
N SER A 25 -0.35 -2.66 -4.59
CA SER A 25 -0.88 -4.00 -4.28
C SER A 25 -0.78 -4.99 -5.43
N LEU A 26 -0.41 -4.55 -6.64
CA LEU A 26 -0.10 -5.40 -7.81
C LEU A 26 1.40 -5.46 -8.13
N ARG A 27 2.25 -4.78 -7.34
CA ARG A 27 3.72 -4.74 -7.50
C ARG A 27 4.18 -4.41 -8.93
N ASN A 28 3.55 -3.44 -9.56
CA ASN A 28 3.84 -3.11 -10.94
C ASN A 28 4.99 -2.07 -10.99
N LYS A 29 6.23 -2.56 -10.80
CA LYS A 29 7.43 -1.71 -10.69
C LYS A 29 7.88 -1.08 -12.00
N ASP A 30 7.60 -1.74 -13.11
CA ASP A 30 8.12 -1.36 -14.43
C ASP A 30 7.18 -0.36 -15.13
N ARG A 31 6.51 0.48 -14.35
CA ARG A 31 5.45 1.37 -14.81
C ARG A 31 6.01 2.75 -15.15
N PRO A 32 6.03 3.14 -16.43
CA PRO A 32 6.66 4.39 -16.87
C PRO A 32 5.91 5.64 -16.40
N ASP A 33 4.65 5.50 -15.96
CA ASP A 33 3.81 6.58 -15.46
C ASP A 33 4.20 7.05 -14.04
N ILE A 34 4.80 6.19 -13.22
CA ILE A 34 5.14 6.54 -11.83
C ILE A 34 6.21 7.64 -11.73
N PRO A 35 7.34 7.58 -12.47
CA PRO A 35 8.30 8.69 -12.51
C PRO A 35 7.67 10.02 -12.94
N GLN A 36 6.68 10.00 -13.85
CA GLN A 36 5.99 11.20 -14.29
C GLN A 36 5.15 11.81 -13.16
N TYR A 37 4.43 10.99 -12.40
CA TYR A 37 3.72 11.45 -11.21
C TYR A 37 4.67 12.08 -10.18
N VAL A 38 5.84 11.49 -9.96
CA VAL A 38 6.86 12.06 -9.06
C VAL A 38 7.32 13.44 -9.53
N GLU A 39 7.56 13.62 -10.84
CA GLU A 39 8.01 14.92 -11.36
C GLU A 39 6.92 16.00 -11.30
N ILE A 40 5.65 15.63 -11.51
CA ILE A 40 4.51 16.52 -11.28
C ILE A 40 4.49 16.98 -9.82
N GLN A 41 4.65 16.05 -8.87
CA GLN A 41 4.70 16.41 -7.44
C GLN A 41 5.91 17.26 -7.11
N ARG A 42 7.09 16.97 -7.70
CA ARG A 42 8.29 17.80 -7.51
C ARG A 42 8.06 19.22 -7.96
N THR A 43 7.47 19.41 -9.13
CA THR A 43 7.16 20.75 -9.66
C THR A 43 6.19 21.49 -8.75
N TYR A 44 5.15 20.81 -8.28
CA TYR A 44 4.16 21.40 -7.37
C TYR A 44 4.73 21.80 -6.01
N ILE A 45 5.65 21.01 -5.47
CA ILE A 45 6.21 21.21 -4.12
C ILE A 45 7.42 22.15 -4.12
N LYS A 46 8.21 22.20 -5.20
CA LYS A 46 9.36 23.12 -5.34
C LYS A 46 8.96 24.59 -5.09
N GLY A 47 7.71 24.97 -5.39
CA GLY A 47 7.18 26.30 -5.08
C GLY A 47 6.90 26.59 -3.61
N ARG A 48 7.30 25.72 -2.67
CA ARG A 48 6.98 25.80 -1.23
C ARG A 48 8.20 25.73 -0.31
N ASP A 49 9.36 26.20 -0.78
CA ASP A 49 10.64 26.21 -0.03
C ASP A 49 11.15 24.81 0.41
N ILE A 50 10.72 23.75 -0.26
CA ILE A 50 11.24 22.39 -0.03
C ILE A 50 12.14 22.00 -1.20
N ASP A 51 13.44 21.83 -0.94
CA ASP A 51 14.37 21.27 -1.92
C ASP A 51 14.20 19.76 -2.04
N LEU A 52 13.80 19.33 -3.24
CA LEU A 52 13.54 17.93 -3.60
C LEU A 52 14.64 17.31 -4.47
N GLY A 53 15.72 18.03 -4.79
CA GLY A 53 16.71 17.62 -5.80
C GLY A 53 17.36 16.27 -5.56
N ASN A 54 17.62 15.92 -4.30
CA ASN A 54 18.33 14.69 -3.90
C ASN A 54 17.41 13.59 -3.33
N TRP A 55 16.10 13.69 -3.56
CA TRP A 55 15.14 12.76 -2.97
C TRP A 55 15.01 11.49 -3.80
N SER A 56 15.06 10.32 -3.14
CA SER A 56 15.00 9.02 -3.79
C SER A 56 13.56 8.53 -4.01
N LEU A 57 13.34 7.70 -5.02
CA LEU A 57 12.08 6.99 -5.26
C LEU A 57 12.22 5.54 -4.81
N ARG A 58 11.34 5.08 -3.91
CA ARG A 58 11.30 3.70 -3.42
C ARG A 58 9.96 3.04 -3.73
N TYR A 59 10.03 1.83 -4.30
CA TYR A 59 8.89 0.93 -4.45
C TYR A 59 8.83 0.01 -3.23
N LEU A 60 7.70 0.02 -2.52
CA LEU A 60 7.56 -0.75 -1.29
C LEU A 60 6.97 -2.14 -1.60
N ASP A 61 7.88 -3.07 -1.82
CA ASP A 61 7.52 -4.42 -2.27
C ASP A 61 6.93 -5.28 -1.17
N LEU A 62 7.28 -4.98 0.08
CA LEU A 62 6.91 -5.81 1.22
C LEU A 62 5.47 -5.56 1.69
N CYS A 63 4.73 -4.69 1.00
CA CYS A 63 3.30 -4.45 1.23
C CYS A 63 2.47 -5.68 0.87
N PRO A 64 1.39 -5.97 1.64
CA PRO A 64 0.39 -6.98 1.28
C PRO A 64 -0.06 -6.83 -0.18
N GLN A 65 -0.16 -7.94 -0.90
CA GLN A 65 -0.57 -7.93 -2.31
C GLN A 65 -2.02 -8.39 -2.44
N GLN A 66 -2.73 -7.87 -3.42
CA GLN A 66 -4.08 -8.32 -3.73
C GLN A 66 -4.02 -9.63 -4.55
N GLY A 67 -5.02 -10.50 -4.35
CA GLY A 67 -5.17 -11.73 -5.15
C GLY A 67 -6.00 -11.53 -6.43
N SER A 68 -6.75 -10.43 -6.50
CA SER A 68 -7.69 -10.05 -7.56
C SER A 68 -7.41 -8.63 -8.02
N GLY A 69 -7.62 -8.30 -9.30
CA GLY A 69 -7.35 -6.96 -9.87
C GLY A 69 -8.19 -5.82 -9.29
N ASP A 70 -9.34 -6.13 -8.70
CA ASP A 70 -10.36 -5.14 -8.35
C ASP A 70 -10.18 -4.50 -6.97
N ASP A 71 -9.38 -5.11 -6.08
CA ASP A 71 -9.24 -4.67 -4.69
C ASP A 71 -8.23 -3.54 -4.48
N CYS A 72 -7.61 -3.03 -5.55
CA CYS A 72 -6.53 -2.04 -5.47
C CYS A 72 -6.89 -0.79 -4.68
N ILE A 73 -8.15 -0.36 -4.77
CA ILE A 73 -8.66 0.78 -4.01
C ILE A 73 -8.73 0.50 -2.51
N ILE A 74 -9.12 -0.72 -2.11
CA ILE A 74 -9.20 -1.12 -0.70
C ILE A 74 -7.80 -1.19 -0.08
N PHE A 75 -6.83 -1.76 -0.81
CA PHE A 75 -5.44 -1.78 -0.37
C PHE A 75 -4.87 -0.36 -0.27
N THR A 76 -5.11 0.49 -1.27
CA THR A 76 -4.72 1.92 -1.25
C THR A 76 -5.26 2.63 -0.01
N CYS A 77 -6.56 2.47 0.29
CA CYS A 77 -7.19 3.02 1.49
C CYS A 77 -6.56 2.49 2.77
N LYS A 78 -6.26 1.18 2.84
CA LYS A 78 -5.64 0.58 4.03
C LYS A 78 -4.22 1.07 4.24
N TYR A 79 -3.43 1.27 3.19
CA TYR A 79 -2.10 1.89 3.30
C TYR A 79 -2.18 3.30 3.85
N MET A 80 -3.09 4.13 3.32
CA MET A 80 -3.29 5.50 3.82
C MET A 80 -3.68 5.51 5.30
N GLU A 81 -4.62 4.65 5.69
CA GLU A 81 -5.08 4.55 7.09
C GLU A 81 -3.95 4.19 8.04
N CYS A 82 -3.16 3.17 7.72
CA CYS A 82 -2.08 2.77 8.61
C CYS A 82 -0.91 3.77 8.60
N LEU A 83 -0.66 4.48 7.49
CA LEU A 83 0.31 5.58 7.45
C LEU A 83 -0.12 6.75 8.33
N ALA A 84 -1.38 7.16 8.23
CA ALA A 84 -1.95 8.24 9.03
C ALA A 84 -1.87 7.93 10.54
N ARG A 85 -2.05 6.67 10.92
CA ARG A 85 -1.92 6.21 12.31
C ARG A 85 -0.48 5.92 12.75
N ARG A 86 0.51 6.05 11.85
CA ARG A 86 1.91 5.65 12.08
C ARG A 86 2.07 4.18 12.51
N THR A 87 1.13 3.33 12.11
CA THR A 87 1.17 1.88 12.36
C THR A 87 1.89 1.14 11.25
N LEU A 88 2.11 1.78 10.09
CA LEU A 88 3.07 1.33 9.09
C LEU A 88 4.45 1.92 9.36
N LYS A 89 5.39 1.03 9.71
CA LYS A 89 6.81 1.35 9.78
C LYS A 89 7.48 0.84 8.53
N VAL A 90 7.97 1.76 7.71
CA VAL A 90 8.81 1.44 6.56
C VAL A 90 10.25 1.49 7.04
N SER A 91 10.89 0.33 7.19
CA SER A 91 12.34 0.24 7.38
C SER A 91 12.96 -0.27 6.09
N PRO A 92 14.16 0.21 5.70
CA PRO A 92 14.89 -0.28 4.52
C PRO A 92 15.11 -1.80 4.48
N SER A 93 14.96 -2.50 5.61
CA SER A 93 15.33 -3.92 5.76
C SER A 93 14.24 -4.81 6.36
N VAL A 94 13.03 -4.29 6.65
CA VAL A 94 12.00 -5.04 7.38
C VAL A 94 10.70 -5.16 6.57
N ARG A 95 10.14 -6.38 6.59
CA ARG A 95 8.83 -6.72 6.04
C ARG A 95 7.76 -5.77 6.61
N MET A 96 6.85 -5.28 5.77
CA MET A 96 5.75 -4.44 6.25
C MET A 96 4.89 -5.27 7.21
N THR A 97 4.96 -4.93 8.50
CA THR A 97 4.07 -5.50 9.50
C THR A 97 3.06 -4.43 9.88
N CYS A 98 1.80 -4.66 9.56
CA CYS A 98 0.73 -3.92 10.22
C CYS A 98 0.72 -4.43 11.67
N GLN A 99 1.07 -3.58 12.63
CA GLN A 99 0.81 -3.92 14.03
C GLN A 99 -0.70 -4.16 14.16
N PRO A 100 -1.16 -5.28 14.75
CA PRO A 100 -2.57 -5.50 14.99
C PRO A 100 -3.11 -4.33 15.80
N CYS A 101 -4.22 -3.75 15.36
CA CYS A 101 -5.01 -2.88 16.21
C CYS A 101 -5.58 -3.79 17.31
N GLU A 102 -5.16 -3.65 18.56
CA GLU A 102 -5.80 -4.34 19.68
C GLU A 102 -7.21 -3.77 19.88
N GLN A 103 -8.13 -4.22 19.04
CA GLN A 103 -9.54 -4.16 19.33
C GLN A 103 -9.91 -5.53 19.89
N GLY A 104 -10.02 -5.58 21.22
CA GLY A 104 -10.56 -6.74 21.92
C GLY A 104 -11.89 -7.13 21.28
N SER A 105 -11.88 -8.29 20.63
CA SER A 105 -13.07 -8.96 20.13
C SER A 105 -13.19 -10.28 20.90
N PRO A 106 -14.36 -10.59 21.49
CA PRO A 106 -14.53 -11.83 22.23
C PRO A 106 -14.42 -13.01 21.27
N SER A 107 -13.56 -13.96 21.62
CA SER A 107 -13.44 -15.24 20.95
C SER A 107 -14.77 -15.99 20.93
N THR A 108 -15.34 -16.23 19.75
CA THR A 108 -16.35 -17.27 19.55
C THR A 108 -15.68 -18.60 19.18
N PRO A 109 -16.00 -19.71 19.84
CA PRO A 109 -15.35 -20.99 19.57
C PRO A 109 -15.83 -21.61 18.27
N SER A 110 -14.86 -22.02 17.46
CA SER A 110 -14.99 -22.87 16.27
C SER A 110 -15.70 -24.18 16.60
N LYS A 111 -16.83 -24.46 15.92
CA LYS A 111 -17.33 -25.82 15.74
C LYS A 111 -17.08 -26.25 14.30
N ARG A 112 -16.00 -27.02 14.14
CA ARG A 112 -15.71 -27.85 12.98
C ARG A 112 -16.63 -29.07 13.06
N THR A 113 -17.58 -29.22 12.14
CA THR A 113 -18.22 -30.51 11.85
C THR A 113 -18.17 -30.77 10.35
N SER A 114 -17.33 -31.75 10.00
CA SER A 114 -17.33 -32.49 8.74
C SER A 114 -18.67 -33.22 8.58
N MET A 115 -19.32 -33.13 7.41
CA MET A 115 -20.08 -34.27 6.87
C MET A 115 -20.01 -34.29 5.34
N HIS A 116 -19.64 -35.48 4.86
CA HIS A 116 -19.57 -35.90 3.47
C HIS A 116 -20.96 -36.17 2.87
N LYS A 117 -21.06 -35.93 1.56
CA LYS A 117 -21.79 -36.67 0.50
C LYS A 117 -23.29 -37.00 0.72
N ASN A 118 -24.14 -36.41 -0.13
CA ASN A 118 -24.91 -37.16 -1.14
C ASN A 118 -25.73 -36.19 -2.03
N VAL A 119 -25.42 -36.13 -3.32
CA VAL A 119 -26.34 -35.65 -4.34
C VAL A 119 -26.70 -36.88 -5.18
N GLN A 120 -27.92 -37.37 -5.02
CA GLN A 120 -28.55 -38.31 -5.95
C GLN A 120 -29.52 -37.54 -6.82
N ARG A 121 -29.31 -37.71 -8.14
CA ARG A 121 -30.15 -37.51 -9.33
C ARG A 121 -31.27 -36.46 -9.29
#